data_AF-A0A1M3L4X1-F1
#
_entry.id   AF-A0A1M3L4X1-F1
#
_cell.length_a   1.000
_cell.length_b   1.000
_cell.length_c   1.000
_cell.angle_alpha   90.00
_cell.angle_beta   90.00
_cell.angle_gamma   90.00
#
_symmetry.space_group_name_H-M   'P 1'
#
loop_
_entity.id
_entity.type
_entity.pdbx_description
1 polymer ?
#
loop_
_entity_poly.entity_id
_entity_poly.type
_entity_poly.pdbx_seq_one_letter_code
_entity_poly.pdbx_strand_id
1 'polypeptide(L)'
;MNYIELINLFWQIRRKVRLSSSEADLYYFLMQESNARQWENPFECTNGIICATIGFSEKTMIDARNRLKEKGLIDFEAGQRRLRSPVYTLLYNKKGCRPASKKQVKPKKERLPFTGDESNAKSAFVVPTFEEVEAYCKQRGGRVDARKFIDFYTAKDWMIGRNKMKNWQAAVRTWEKSKDYMQPVAESKQQKSLGDERF
;
A
#
# COMPACT_ATOMS: atom_id res chain seq x y z
N MET A 1 23.45 -15.51 -21.01
CA MET A 1 22.00 -15.75 -21.20
C MET A 1 21.63 -15.16 -22.56
N ASN A 2 20.83 -15.82 -23.38
CA ASN A 2 20.48 -15.30 -24.71
C ASN A 2 19.09 -14.64 -24.69
N TYR A 3 18.98 -13.39 -25.18
CA TYR A 3 17.73 -12.64 -25.27
C TYR A 3 16.62 -13.44 -25.97
N ILE A 4 16.99 -14.14 -27.05
CA ILE A 4 16.09 -14.94 -27.87
C ILE A 4 15.51 -16.11 -27.07
N GLU A 5 16.31 -16.76 -26.21
CA GLU A 5 15.86 -17.87 -25.37
C GLU A 5 14.83 -17.40 -24.33
N LEU A 6 15.02 -16.22 -23.76
CA LEU A 6 14.08 -15.66 -22.78
C LEU A 6 12.78 -15.19 -23.41
N ILE A 7 12.81 -14.64 -24.62
CA ILE A 7 11.60 -14.34 -25.38
C ILE A 7 10.81 -15.63 -25.63
N ASN A 8 11.49 -16.69 -26.08
CA ASN A 8 10.85 -17.98 -26.32
C ASN A 8 10.25 -18.56 -25.04
N LEU A 9 10.98 -18.47 -23.92
CA LEU A 9 10.50 -18.89 -22.61
C LEU A 9 9.27 -18.08 -22.18
N PHE A 10 9.26 -16.76 -22.40
CA PHE A 10 8.13 -15.91 -22.07
C PHE A 10 6.86 -16.30 -22.83
N TRP A 11 6.96 -16.57 -24.14
CA TRP A 11 5.82 -17.02 -24.92
C TRP A 11 5.31 -18.41 -24.47
N GLN A 12 6.20 -19.29 -24.01
CA GLN A 12 5.79 -20.55 -23.37
C GLN A 12 5.05 -20.31 -22.05
N ILE A 13 5.52 -19.37 -21.23
CA ILE A 13 4.89 -19.00 -19.96
C ILE A 13 3.52 -18.38 -20.21
N ARG A 14 3.36 -17.50 -21.20
CA ARG A 14 2.09 -16.86 -21.54
C ARG A 14 1.01 -17.85 -21.98
N ARG A 15 1.40 -19.02 -22.50
CA ARG A 15 0.46 -20.13 -22.77
C ARG A 15 0.01 -20.87 -21.51
N LYS A 16 0.83 -20.88 -20.46
CA LYS A 16 0.56 -21.58 -19.18
C LYS A 16 -0.10 -20.69 -18.14
N VAL A 17 0.27 -19.41 -18.11
CA VAL A 17 -0.14 -18.43 -17.10
C VAL A 17 -0.79 -17.24 -17.82
N ARG A 18 -1.96 -16.82 -17.34
CA ARG A 18 -2.61 -15.61 -17.84
C ARG A 18 -1.77 -14.38 -17.48
N LEU A 19 -1.17 -13.75 -18.47
CA LEU A 19 -0.43 -12.49 -18.34
C LEU A 19 -1.25 -11.35 -18.97
N SER A 20 -1.38 -10.24 -18.23
CA SER A 20 -1.97 -9.01 -18.77
C SER A 20 -0.97 -8.29 -19.68
N SER A 21 -1.47 -7.37 -20.52
CA SER A 21 -0.60 -6.57 -21.39
C SER A 21 0.42 -5.78 -20.58
N SER A 22 -0.02 -5.14 -19.48
CA SER A 22 0.87 -4.34 -18.64
C SER A 22 1.97 -5.16 -17.96
N GLU A 23 1.66 -6.38 -17.56
CA GLU A 23 2.66 -7.32 -17.03
C GLU A 23 3.65 -7.77 -18.11
N ALA A 24 3.16 -8.04 -19.31
CA ALA A 24 4.01 -8.42 -20.44
C ALA A 24 4.99 -7.28 -20.80
N ASP A 25 4.49 -6.06 -20.96
CA ASP A 25 5.31 -4.91 -21.33
C ASP A 25 6.38 -4.59 -20.27
N LEU A 26 6.01 -4.66 -18.98
CA LEU A 26 6.98 -4.49 -17.90
C LEU A 26 8.05 -5.58 -17.93
N TYR A 27 7.67 -6.84 -18.18
CA TYR A 27 8.63 -7.94 -18.27
C TYR A 27 9.59 -7.79 -19.45
N TYR A 28 9.08 -7.42 -20.63
CA TYR A 28 9.90 -7.16 -21.81
C TYR A 28 10.87 -5.99 -21.61
N PHE A 29 10.40 -4.91 -21.00
CA PHE A 29 11.25 -3.78 -20.67
C PHE A 29 12.41 -4.20 -19.75
N LEU A 30 12.11 -4.92 -18.66
CA LEU A 30 13.12 -5.41 -17.73
C LEU A 30 14.11 -6.38 -18.41
N MET A 31 13.63 -7.21 -19.34
CA MET A 31 14.48 -8.11 -20.12
C MET A 31 15.41 -7.34 -21.06
N GLN A 32 14.91 -6.31 -21.73
CA GLN A 32 15.71 -5.45 -22.61
C GLN A 32 16.76 -4.68 -21.82
N GLU A 33 16.41 -4.16 -20.64
CA GLU A 33 17.32 -3.46 -19.74
C GLU A 33 18.43 -4.41 -19.24
N SER A 34 18.09 -5.65 -18.89
CA SER A 34 19.07 -6.66 -18.51
C SER A 34 19.98 -7.04 -19.69
N ASN A 35 19.44 -7.16 -20.91
CA ASN A 35 20.23 -7.42 -22.12
C ASN A 35 21.23 -6.28 -22.42
N ALA A 36 20.82 -5.02 -22.26
CA ALA A 36 21.71 -3.87 -22.42
C ALA A 36 22.86 -3.88 -21.41
N ARG A 37 22.61 -4.40 -20.20
CA ARG A 37 23.58 -4.56 -19.11
C ARG A 37 24.32 -5.90 -19.15
N GLN A 38 24.38 -6.56 -20.32
CA GLN A 38 25.08 -7.84 -20.49
C GLN A 38 24.62 -8.95 -19.52
N TRP A 39 23.33 -8.94 -19.16
CA TRP A 39 22.70 -9.91 -18.26
C TRP A 39 23.16 -9.87 -16.81
N GLU A 40 23.57 -8.70 -16.33
CA GLU A 40 23.73 -8.47 -14.90
C GLU A 40 22.39 -8.66 -14.17
N ASN A 41 22.43 -9.49 -13.14
CA ASN A 41 21.30 -9.87 -12.31
C ASN A 41 21.83 -10.13 -10.89
N PRO A 42 21.52 -9.28 -9.90
CA PRO A 42 20.49 -8.23 -9.88
C PRO A 42 20.89 -6.95 -10.64
N PHE A 43 19.90 -6.15 -11.08
CA PHE A 43 20.16 -4.83 -11.67
C PHE A 43 19.25 -3.74 -11.11
N GLU A 44 19.76 -2.50 -11.09
CA GLU A 44 19.01 -1.34 -10.63
C GLU A 44 18.17 -0.74 -11.76
N CYS A 45 16.88 -0.55 -11.49
CA CYS A 45 16.01 0.17 -12.40
C CYS A 45 15.08 1.10 -11.62
N THR A 46 15.06 2.38 -11.98
CA THR A 46 14.24 3.36 -11.26
C THR A 46 12.79 3.31 -11.74
N ASN A 47 11.85 3.58 -10.83
CA ASN A 47 10.42 3.67 -11.18
C ASN A 47 10.18 4.70 -12.28
N GLY A 48 10.92 5.82 -12.26
CA GLY A 48 10.77 6.92 -13.20
C GLY A 48 11.08 6.49 -14.64
N ILE A 49 12.20 5.77 -14.85
CA ILE A 49 12.59 5.29 -16.19
C ILE A 49 11.54 4.31 -16.72
N ILE A 50 11.08 3.37 -15.90
CA ILE A 50 10.05 2.39 -16.30
C ILE A 50 8.75 3.10 -16.71
N CYS A 51 8.29 4.05 -15.89
CA CYS A 51 7.05 4.76 -16.16
C CYS A 51 7.16 5.63 -17.43
N ALA A 52 8.31 6.28 -17.63
CA ALA A 52 8.55 7.13 -18.80
C ALA A 52 8.66 6.31 -20.10
N THR A 53 9.38 5.18 -20.09
CA THR A 53 9.61 4.38 -21.30
C THR A 53 8.37 3.59 -21.71
N ILE A 54 7.66 2.98 -20.76
CA ILE A 54 6.49 2.14 -21.06
C ILE A 54 5.20 2.99 -21.14
N GLY A 55 5.23 4.23 -20.63
CA GLY A 55 4.03 5.09 -20.56
C GLY A 55 3.07 4.67 -19.45
N PHE A 56 3.58 4.10 -18.36
CA PHE A 56 2.76 3.65 -17.25
C PHE A 56 2.55 4.74 -16.20
N SER A 57 1.37 4.72 -15.58
CA SER A 57 1.19 5.36 -14.27
C SER A 57 1.99 4.58 -13.22
N GLU A 58 2.50 5.28 -12.20
CA GLU A 58 3.24 4.64 -11.11
C GLU A 58 2.42 3.52 -10.44
N LYS A 59 1.10 3.72 -10.31
CA LYS A 59 0.16 2.72 -9.78
C LYS A 59 0.11 1.46 -10.65
N THR A 60 -0.07 1.61 -11.96
CA THR A 60 -0.12 0.49 -12.92
C THR A 60 1.18 -0.31 -12.88
N MET A 61 2.31 0.39 -12.81
CA MET A 61 3.63 -0.23 -12.73
C MET A 61 3.81 -1.02 -11.43
N ILE A 62 3.39 -0.47 -10.28
CA ILE A 62 3.41 -1.16 -8.98
C ILE A 62 2.55 -2.43 -9.04
N ASP A 63 1.34 -2.34 -9.57
CA ASP A 63 0.42 -3.48 -9.66
C ASP A 63 0.97 -4.57 -10.60
N ALA A 64 1.48 -4.19 -11.78
CA ALA A 64 2.11 -5.11 -12.72
C ALA A 64 3.34 -5.81 -12.10
N ARG A 65 4.18 -5.06 -11.39
CA ARG A 65 5.35 -5.60 -10.70
C ARG A 65 4.98 -6.64 -9.65
N ASN A 66 3.98 -6.34 -8.82
CA ASN A 66 3.51 -7.25 -7.78
C ASN A 66 2.94 -8.55 -8.38
N ARG A 67 2.17 -8.45 -9.47
CA ARG A 67 1.61 -9.62 -10.18
C ARG A 67 2.69 -10.47 -10.84
N LEU A 68 3.72 -9.86 -11.42
CA LEU A 68 4.87 -10.59 -11.97
C LEU A 68 5.66 -11.33 -10.88
N LYS A 69 5.80 -10.73 -9.69
CA LYS A 69 6.42 -11.36 -8.52
C LYS A 69 5.59 -12.52 -7.98
N GLU A 70 4.28 -12.37 -7.89
CA GLU A 70 3.35 -13.46 -7.51
C GLU A 70 3.45 -14.66 -8.46
N LYS A 71 3.64 -14.39 -9.77
CA LYS A 71 3.82 -15.41 -10.80
C LYS A 71 5.22 -16.03 -10.83
N GLY A 72 6.14 -15.53 -10.00
CA GLY A 72 7.52 -16.01 -9.92
C GLY A 72 8.35 -15.71 -11.17
N LEU A 73 8.00 -14.67 -11.94
CA LEU A 73 8.74 -14.25 -13.13
C LEU A 73 9.87 -13.28 -12.82
N ILE A 74 9.67 -12.47 -11.78
CA ILE A 74 10.65 -11.51 -11.29
C ILE A 74 10.64 -11.56 -9.76
N ASP A 75 11.77 -11.21 -9.16
CA ASP A 75 11.81 -10.70 -7.79
C ASP A 75 12.21 -9.23 -7.84
N PHE A 76 11.83 -8.48 -6.81
CA PHE A 76 12.26 -7.10 -6.66
C PHE A 76 12.40 -6.73 -5.19
N GLU A 77 13.42 -5.94 -4.92
CA GLU A 77 13.63 -5.26 -3.66
C GLU A 77 13.23 -3.79 -3.84
N ALA A 78 12.21 -3.36 -3.09
CA ALA A 78 11.75 -1.98 -3.14
C ALA A 78 12.85 -1.06 -2.57
N GLY A 79 13.37 -0.19 -3.43
CA GLY A 79 14.31 0.85 -3.03
C GLY A 79 13.71 1.76 -1.95
N GLN A 80 14.54 2.21 -1.02
CA GLN A 80 14.14 3.23 -0.03
C GLN A 80 14.11 4.60 -0.72
N ARG A 81 13.02 5.33 -0.51
CA ARG A 81 12.79 6.66 -1.10
C ARG A 81 13.99 7.57 -0.78
N ARG A 82 14.72 8.01 -1.82
CA ARG A 82 15.91 8.87 -1.77
C ARG A 82 17.22 8.24 -1.30
N LEU A 83 17.29 6.92 -1.07
CA LEU A 83 18.52 6.26 -0.59
C LEU A 83 19.00 5.11 -1.49
N ARG A 84 18.10 4.28 -2.02
CA ARG A 84 18.46 3.17 -2.93
C ARG A 84 17.45 3.03 -4.05
N SER A 85 17.93 2.79 -5.27
CA SER A 85 17.09 2.44 -6.41
C SER A 85 16.47 1.05 -6.21
N PRO A 86 15.26 0.78 -6.72
CA PRO A 86 14.71 -0.57 -6.74
C PRO A 86 15.63 -1.52 -7.52
N VAL A 87 15.90 -2.67 -6.91
CA VAL A 87 16.73 -3.73 -7.51
C VAL A 87 15.80 -4.81 -8.02
N TYR A 88 15.99 -5.23 -9.26
CA TYR A 88 15.22 -6.29 -9.89
C TYR A 88 16.08 -7.52 -10.12
N THR A 89 15.46 -8.67 -9.91
CA THR A 89 16.03 -9.98 -10.20
C THR A 89 15.12 -10.69 -11.19
N LEU A 90 15.60 -10.95 -12.40
CA LEU A 90 14.83 -11.75 -13.35
C LEU A 90 14.94 -13.23 -12.97
N LEU A 91 13.80 -13.85 -12.65
CA LEU A 91 13.72 -15.27 -12.31
C LEU A 91 13.47 -16.06 -13.58
N TYR A 92 14.51 -16.28 -14.37
CA TYR A 92 14.47 -17.23 -15.47
C TYR A 92 14.76 -18.64 -14.94
N ASN A 93 14.10 -19.65 -15.51
CA ASN A 93 14.17 -21.03 -15.05
C ASN A 93 15.60 -21.60 -15.16
N LYS A 94 16.43 -21.36 -14.15
CA LYS A 94 17.69 -22.07 -13.94
C LYS A 94 17.31 -23.50 -13.59
N LYS A 95 17.50 -24.45 -14.51
CA LYS A 95 17.48 -25.87 -14.18
C LYS A 95 18.38 -26.05 -12.94
N GLY A 96 17.79 -26.35 -11.79
CA GLY A 96 18.49 -26.56 -10.52
C GLY A 96 18.53 -25.37 -9.55
N CYS A 97 17.36 -24.92 -9.07
CA CYS A 97 17.27 -24.40 -7.71
C CYS A 97 15.99 -24.95 -7.07
N ARG A 98 16.17 -25.80 -6.04
CA ARG A 98 15.05 -26.41 -5.30
C ARG A 98 14.18 -25.31 -4.68
N PRO A 99 12.85 -25.45 -4.68
CA PRO A 99 12.01 -24.57 -3.89
C PRO A 99 12.34 -24.79 -2.42
N ALA A 100 12.88 -23.78 -1.75
CA ALA A 100 12.95 -23.78 -0.30
C ALA A 100 11.51 -23.70 0.23
N SER A 101 11.06 -24.83 0.77
CA SER A 101 9.72 -25.07 1.28
C SER A 101 9.28 -24.03 2.32
N LYS A 102 7.99 -23.66 2.20
CA LYS A 102 7.20 -23.00 3.24
C LYS A 102 7.30 -23.79 4.55
N LYS A 103 7.51 -23.13 5.69
CA LYS A 103 7.06 -23.62 7.00
C LYS A 103 6.22 -22.55 7.69
N GLN A 104 4.94 -22.89 7.86
CA GLN A 104 4.06 -22.30 8.85
C GLN A 104 4.46 -22.85 10.23
N VAL A 105 4.54 -21.98 11.25
CA VAL A 105 4.28 -22.36 12.66
C VAL A 105 3.64 -21.15 13.36
N LYS A 106 2.42 -21.33 13.89
CA LYS A 106 1.82 -20.47 14.92
C LYS A 106 2.31 -20.94 16.30
N PRO A 107 2.39 -20.04 17.29
CA PRO A 107 1.78 -20.39 18.57
C PRO A 107 0.89 -19.26 19.13
N LYS A 108 -0.15 -19.67 19.85
CA LYS A 108 -1.14 -18.84 20.55
C LYS A 108 -1.10 -19.25 22.02
N LYS A 109 -0.81 -18.32 22.94
CA LYS A 109 -1.52 -18.06 24.23
C LYS A 109 -0.75 -17.06 25.13
N GLU A 110 -1.43 -15.94 25.43
CA GLU A 110 -1.62 -15.23 26.73
C GLU A 110 -0.55 -15.40 27.85
N ARG A 111 -0.05 -14.38 28.58
CA ARG A 111 -0.59 -13.08 29.05
C ARG A 111 0.51 -12.00 29.25
N LEU A 112 0.07 -10.74 29.28
CA LEU A 112 0.74 -9.47 29.70
C LEU A 112 1.23 -9.52 31.17
N PRO A 113 2.09 -8.59 31.69
CA PRO A 113 2.28 -7.21 31.21
C PRO A 113 3.69 -6.62 31.21
N PHE A 114 3.75 -5.44 30.61
CA PHE A 114 4.41 -4.21 31.08
C PHE A 114 5.45 -3.59 30.16
N THR A 115 5.24 -2.30 30.04
CA THR A 115 5.68 -1.32 29.05
C THR A 115 7.15 -0.97 29.17
N GLY A 116 7.80 -0.84 28.02
CA GLY A 116 9.14 -0.28 27.92
C GLY A 116 9.55 -0.16 26.46
N ASP A 117 9.28 1.01 25.90
CA ASP A 117 10.03 1.72 24.86
C ASP A 117 10.26 1.15 23.43
N GLU A 118 10.15 2.13 22.53
CA GLU A 118 10.83 2.31 21.25
C GLU A 118 10.58 1.40 20.03
N SER A 119 10.56 2.13 18.89
CA SER A 119 11.03 1.72 17.56
C SER A 119 10.06 0.99 16.61
N ASN A 120 9.48 1.82 15.73
CA ASN A 120 9.59 1.66 14.27
C ASN A 120 9.34 0.25 13.69
N ALA A 121 8.15 -0.28 13.92
CA ALA A 121 7.52 -1.26 13.04
C ALA A 121 6.29 -0.59 12.42
N LYS A 122 6.09 -0.74 11.11
CA LYS A 122 4.96 -0.16 10.36
C LYS A 122 3.64 -0.59 11.02
N SER A 123 3.11 0.27 11.89
CA SER A 123 1.91 -0.02 12.66
C SER A 123 0.73 -0.08 11.70
N ALA A 124 0.10 -1.26 11.64
CA ALA A 124 -1.30 -1.32 11.25
C ALA A 124 -2.06 -0.31 12.13
N PHE A 125 -3.03 0.39 11.55
CA PHE A 125 -3.79 1.37 12.30
C PHE A 125 -4.53 0.65 13.45
N VAL A 126 -4.04 0.83 14.67
CA VAL A 126 -4.71 0.35 15.87
C VAL A 126 -5.81 1.36 16.19
N VAL A 127 -7.05 0.88 16.12
CA VAL A 127 -8.20 1.64 16.59
C VAL A 127 -7.99 1.91 18.07
N PRO A 128 -7.92 3.17 18.52
CA PRO A 128 -7.71 3.48 19.92
C PRO A 128 -8.93 3.11 20.76
N THR A 129 -8.66 2.72 21.99
CA THR A 129 -9.68 2.52 23.02
C THR A 129 -10.09 3.84 23.66
N PHE A 130 -11.28 3.86 24.28
CA PHE A 130 -11.79 5.03 25.00
C PHE A 130 -10.80 5.57 26.03
N GLU A 131 -10.21 4.67 26.81
CA GLU A 131 -9.28 5.02 27.88
C GLU A 131 -7.99 5.66 27.33
N GLU A 132 -7.47 5.18 26.21
CA GLU A 132 -6.29 5.77 25.56
C GLU A 132 -6.55 7.18 25.04
N VAL A 133 -7.71 7.41 24.40
CA VAL A 133 -8.10 8.75 23.92
C VAL A 133 -8.34 9.69 25.08
N GLU A 134 -9.00 9.22 26.14
CA GLU A 134 -9.31 10.02 27.33
C GLU A 134 -8.03 10.41 28.08
N ALA A 135 -7.12 9.47 28.32
CA ALA A 135 -5.83 9.73 28.93
C ALA A 135 -5.01 10.75 28.11
N TYR A 136 -5.05 10.63 26.78
CA TYR A 136 -4.36 11.57 25.88
C TYR A 136 -4.96 12.99 25.94
N CYS A 137 -6.29 13.12 25.97
CA CYS A 137 -6.97 14.41 26.08
C CYS A 137 -6.74 15.06 27.45
N LYS A 138 -6.81 14.28 28.54
CA LYS A 138 -6.54 14.73 29.91
C LYS A 138 -5.09 15.20 30.07
N GLN A 139 -4.12 14.43 29.58
CA GLN A 139 -2.69 14.77 29.66
C GLN A 139 -2.35 16.09 28.96
N ARG A 140 -3.08 16.44 27.89
CA ARG A 140 -2.88 17.69 27.15
C ARG A 140 -3.67 18.88 27.70
N GLY A 141 -4.61 18.66 28.63
CA GLY A 141 -5.55 19.69 29.09
C GLY A 141 -6.58 20.09 28.01
N GLY A 142 -6.84 19.21 27.03
CA GLY A 142 -7.81 19.44 25.96
C GLY A 142 -9.25 19.30 26.44
N ARG A 143 -10.19 20.07 25.86
CA ARG A 143 -11.64 20.01 26.16
C ARG A 143 -12.42 19.01 25.30
N VAL A 144 -11.74 18.12 24.58
CA VAL A 144 -12.38 17.17 23.66
C VAL A 144 -13.00 16.01 24.45
N ASP A 145 -14.28 15.75 24.19
CA ASP A 145 -14.99 14.57 24.71
C ASP A 145 -14.53 13.32 23.94
N ALA A 146 -13.77 12.46 24.64
CA ALA A 146 -13.18 11.25 24.07
C ALA A 146 -14.22 10.28 23.49
N ARG A 147 -15.43 10.25 24.05
CA ARG A 147 -16.49 9.34 23.59
C ARG A 147 -17.04 9.79 22.24
N LYS A 148 -17.34 11.09 22.11
CA LYS A 148 -17.77 11.70 20.83
C LYS A 148 -16.73 11.54 19.73
N PHE A 149 -15.45 11.64 20.08
CA PHE A 149 -14.35 11.41 19.14
C PHE A 149 -14.34 9.99 18.59
N ILE A 150 -14.45 8.98 19.45
CA ILE A 150 -14.45 7.59 19.03
C ILE A 150 -15.69 7.25 18.23
N ASP A 151 -16.88 7.66 18.68
CA ASP A 151 -18.13 7.33 17.98
C ASP A 151 -18.14 7.90 16.55
N PHE A 152 -17.66 9.14 16.37
CA PHE A 152 -17.57 9.79 15.06
C PHE A 152 -16.65 9.05 14.09
N TYR A 153 -15.45 8.67 14.53
CA TYR A 153 -14.49 8.00 13.66
C TYR A 153 -14.79 6.50 13.50
N THR A 154 -15.43 5.88 14.49
CA THR A 154 -15.94 4.50 14.37
C THR A 154 -17.03 4.42 13.30
N ALA A 155 -17.97 5.37 13.28
CA ALA A 155 -19.00 5.46 12.23
C ALA A 155 -18.41 5.70 10.82
N LYS A 156 -17.20 6.27 10.72
CA LYS A 156 -16.48 6.54 9.47
C LYS A 156 -15.43 5.48 9.11
N ASP A 157 -15.44 4.33 9.79
CA ASP A 157 -14.41 3.28 9.69
C ASP A 157 -12.97 3.84 9.77
N TRP A 158 -12.79 4.86 10.60
CA TRP A 158 -11.53 5.57 10.80
C TRP A 158 -10.93 6.12 9.50
N MET A 159 -11.76 6.59 8.58
CA MET A 159 -11.31 7.21 7.33
C MET A 159 -11.18 8.73 7.43
N ILE A 160 -10.17 9.28 6.75
CA ILE A 160 -10.02 10.72 6.48
C ILE A 160 -9.98 10.90 4.97
N GLY A 161 -11.07 11.43 4.40
CA GLY A 161 -11.24 11.52 2.95
C GLY A 161 -11.27 10.14 2.30
N ARG A 162 -10.33 9.87 1.38
CA ARG A 162 -10.23 8.59 0.65
C ARG A 162 -9.27 7.57 1.30
N ASN A 163 -8.59 7.95 2.39
CA ASN A 163 -7.55 7.14 3.02
C ASN A 163 -7.90 6.80 4.47
N LYS A 164 -7.47 5.62 4.95
CA LYS A 164 -7.61 5.24 6.36
C LYS A 164 -6.66 6.08 7.23
N MET A 165 -7.16 6.54 8.38
CA MET A 165 -6.41 7.31 9.36
C MET A 165 -5.19 6.51 9.82
N LYS A 166 -4.06 7.20 10.05
CA LYS A 166 -2.80 6.57 10.50
C LYS A 166 -2.40 6.99 11.91
N ASN A 167 -2.85 8.16 12.36
CA ASN A 167 -2.52 8.71 13.65
C ASN A 167 -3.74 9.46 14.21
N TRP A 168 -4.44 8.82 15.15
CA TRP A 168 -5.64 9.39 15.76
C TRP A 168 -5.32 10.56 16.70
N GLN A 169 -4.13 10.58 17.32
CA GLN A 169 -3.70 11.68 18.17
C GLN A 169 -3.57 12.99 17.39
N ALA A 170 -3.15 12.92 16.12
CA ALA A 170 -3.11 14.09 15.24
C ALA A 170 -4.53 14.60 14.89
N ALA A 171 -5.49 13.69 14.76
CA ALA A 171 -6.90 14.04 14.56
C ALA A 171 -7.49 14.71 15.81
N VAL A 172 -7.17 14.24 17.02
CA VAL A 172 -7.55 14.89 18.29
C VAL A 172 -7.05 16.34 18.32
N ARG A 173 -5.79 16.60 17.98
CA ARG A 173 -5.22 17.97 17.95
C ARG A 173 -5.93 18.90 16.97
N THR A 174 -6.46 18.36 15.87
CA THR A 174 -7.21 19.13 14.88
C THR A 174 -8.63 19.39 15.37
N TRP A 175 -9.23 18.39 16.02
CA TRP A 175 -10.53 18.48 16.68
C TRP A 175 -10.55 19.51 17.82
N GLU A 176 -9.48 19.60 18.61
CA GLU A 176 -9.31 20.61 19.65
C GLU A 176 -9.32 22.05 19.12
N LYS A 177 -8.83 22.26 17.89
CA LYS A 177 -8.71 23.59 17.28
C LYS A 177 -9.95 24.02 16.51
N SER A 178 -10.86 23.10 16.19
CA SER A 178 -12.05 23.41 15.42
C SER A 178 -13.09 24.10 16.29
N LYS A 179 -13.46 25.35 15.94
CA LYS A 179 -14.53 26.11 16.59
C LYS A 179 -15.93 25.51 16.35
N ASP A 180 -16.06 24.53 15.46
CA ASP A 180 -17.32 23.86 15.12
C ASP A 180 -17.79 22.82 16.14
N TYR A 181 -17.06 22.62 17.24
CA TYR A 181 -17.49 21.74 18.34
C TYR A 181 -18.65 22.30 19.20
N MET A 182 -19.27 23.39 18.74
CA MET A 182 -20.33 24.12 19.45
C MET A 182 -21.68 24.14 18.73
N GLN A 183 -21.91 23.39 17.65
CA GLN A 183 -23.27 23.31 17.08
C GLN A 183 -23.77 21.87 16.95
N PRO A 184 -24.91 21.52 17.59
CA PRO A 184 -25.58 20.25 17.32
C PRO A 184 -26.15 20.33 15.90
N VAL A 185 -25.73 19.41 15.02
CA VAL A 185 -26.40 19.26 13.72
C VAL A 185 -27.70 18.49 13.95
N ALA A 186 -28.70 19.26 14.40
CA ALA A 186 -30.08 18.97 14.11
C ALA A 186 -30.37 19.30 12.64
N GLU A 187 -31.19 18.44 12.03
CA GLU A 187 -32.09 18.71 10.89
C GLU A 187 -31.52 18.75 9.46
N SER A 188 -31.67 17.58 8.84
CA SER A 188 -32.30 17.38 7.53
C SER A 188 -33.05 18.57 6.91
N LYS A 189 -32.72 18.91 5.66
CA LYS A 189 -33.65 19.41 4.63
C LYS A 189 -33.25 18.80 3.29
N GLN A 190 -34.00 17.81 2.78
CA GLN A 190 -35.27 17.90 2.03
C GLN A 190 -35.07 18.17 0.53
N GLN A 191 -35.79 17.32 -0.22
CA GLN A 191 -36.01 17.30 -1.66
C GLN A 191 -36.19 18.68 -2.30
N LYS A 192 -35.63 18.86 -3.49
CA LYS A 192 -36.17 19.79 -4.50
C LYS A 192 -36.79 18.95 -5.62
N SER A 193 -38.11 18.96 -5.67
CA SER A 193 -38.90 18.67 -6.87
C SER A 193 -39.71 19.91 -7.26
N LEU A 194 -40.06 19.93 -8.54
CA LEU A 194 -41.04 20.78 -9.25
C LEU A 194 -40.64 22.20 -9.68
N GLY A 195 -40.72 22.38 -10.99
CA GLY A 195 -41.44 23.51 -11.59
C GLY A 195 -40.70 24.22 -12.71
N ASP A 196 -40.88 23.78 -13.95
CA ASP A 196 -40.92 24.72 -15.08
C ASP A 196 -41.74 24.13 -16.24
N GLU A 197 -43.06 24.29 -16.14
CA GLU A 197 -43.90 24.55 -17.31
C GLU A 197 -44.02 26.08 -17.43
N ARG A 198 -43.69 26.65 -18.60
CA ARG A 198 -44.48 27.72 -19.22
C ARG A 198 -44.01 28.06 -20.64
N PHE A 199 -45.00 27.99 -21.53
CA PHE A 199 -45.21 28.67 -22.83
C PHE A 199 -44.18 28.49 -23.94
#